data_AF-A0A920I965-F1
#
_entry.id   AF-A0A920I965-F1
#
_cell.length_a   1.000
_cell.length_b   1.000
_cell.length_c   1.000
_cell.angle_alpha   90.00
_cell.angle_beta   90.00
_cell.angle_gamma   90.00
#
_symmetry.space_group_name_H-M   'P 1'
#
loop_
_entity.id
_entity.type
_entity.pdbx_description
1 polymer ?
#
loop_
_entity_poly.entity_id
_entity_poly.type
_entity_poly.pdbx_seq_one_letter_code
_entity_poly.pdbx_strand_id
1 'polypeptide(L)'
;MSETDLPPYDDVLPMARALVEANSDNVMWGTDWPHPNKYEVNPNDGDLVNWFGEWITDDTMRKQIMVTNSELFYDFGDYHG
;
A
#
# COMPACT_ATOMS: atom_id res chain seq x y z
N MET A 1 2.56 12.67 -4.31
CA MET A 1 1.89 12.28 -5.57
C MET A 1 2.99 11.87 -6.53
N SER A 2 2.80 10.79 -7.28
CA SER A 2 3.79 10.39 -8.27
C SER A 2 3.91 11.44 -9.38
N GLU A 3 5.10 11.55 -9.96
CA GLU A 3 5.37 12.30 -11.18
C GLU A 3 4.72 11.65 -12.43
N THR A 4 4.29 10.39 -12.34
CA THR A 4 3.61 9.66 -13.42
C THR A 4 2.17 9.27 -13.07
N ASP A 5 1.32 9.18 -14.09
CA ASP A 5 -0.07 8.75 -13.94
C ASP A 5 -0.27 7.23 -13.93
N LEU A 6 0.76 6.47 -14.33
CA LEU A 6 0.77 5.00 -14.40
C LEU A 6 2.07 4.42 -13.82
N PRO A 7 2.08 3.12 -13.43
CA PRO A 7 3.29 2.44 -12.97
C PRO A 7 4.47 2.63 -13.94
N PRO A 8 5.72 2.65 -13.46
CA PRO A 8 6.19 2.05 -12.19
C PRO A 8 6.17 2.95 -10.94
N TYR A 9 5.81 4.24 -11.00
CA TYR A 9 5.82 5.11 -9.80
C TYR A 9 7.12 5.05 -8.96
N ASP A 10 8.28 4.79 -9.59
CA ASP A 10 9.56 4.59 -8.90
C ASP A 10 9.99 5.80 -8.08
N ASP A 11 9.47 6.98 -8.43
CA ASP A 11 9.67 8.23 -7.72
C ASP A 11 9.02 8.23 -6.31
N VAL A 12 8.03 7.38 -6.06
CA VAL A 12 7.35 7.24 -4.77
C VAL A 12 8.08 6.26 -3.85
N LEU A 13 8.85 5.31 -4.40
CA LEU A 13 9.53 4.26 -3.64
C LEU A 13 10.44 4.79 -2.51
N PRO A 14 11.26 5.85 -2.71
CA PRO A 14 12.09 6.40 -1.62
C PRO A 14 11.27 6.88 -0.43
N MET A 15 10.11 7.50 -0.69
CA MET A 15 9.20 7.95 0.38
C MET A 15 8.57 6.76 1.10
N ALA A 16 8.09 5.75 0.35
CA ALA A 16 7.52 4.54 0.93
C ALA A 16 8.53 3.82 1.85
N ARG A 17 9.78 3.69 1.42
CA ARG A 17 10.86 3.10 2.25
C ARG A 17 11.12 3.92 3.51
N ALA A 18 11.23 5.24 3.40
CA ALA A 18 11.46 6.10 4.56
C ALA A 18 10.35 5.98 5.61
N LEU A 19 9.09 5.83 5.19
CA LEU A 19 7.95 5.62 6.10
C LEU A 19 8.03 4.26 6.81
N VAL A 20 8.33 3.19 6.08
CA VAL A 20 8.49 1.84 6.65
C VAL A 20 9.68 1.79 7.61
N GLU A 21 10.82 2.39 7.25
CA GLU A 21 12.01 2.47 8.11
C GLU A 21 11.77 3.29 9.38
N ALA A 22 10.97 4.35 9.29
CA ALA A 22 10.66 5.19 10.43
C ALA A 22 9.74 4.50 11.45
N ASN A 23 8.69 3.81 10.99
CA ASN A 23 7.73 3.12 11.86
C ASN A 23 6.84 2.15 11.07
N SER A 24 7.32 0.94 10.83
CA SER A 24 6.55 -0.09 10.12
C SER A 24 5.27 -0.52 10.83
N ASP A 25 5.15 -0.33 12.15
CA ASP A 25 3.94 -0.69 12.93
C ASP A 25 2.76 0.26 12.66
N ASN A 26 3.00 1.39 11.99
CA ASN A 26 1.98 2.41 11.71
C ASN A 26 1.84 2.71 10.20
N VAL A 27 2.25 1.78 9.34
CA VAL A 27 2.12 1.89 7.87
C VAL A 27 1.06 0.90 7.38
N MET A 28 0.11 1.39 6.59
CA MET A 28 -0.90 0.58 5.91
C MET A 28 -0.87 0.87 4.41
N TRP A 29 -1.39 -0.06 3.62
CA TRP A 29 -1.50 0.09 2.18
C TRP A 29 -2.95 -0.11 1.72
N GLY A 30 -3.37 0.67 0.73
CA GLY A 30 -4.66 0.52 0.06
C GLY A 30 -4.56 0.99 -1.39
N THR A 31 -5.46 0.47 -2.24
CA THR A 31 -5.46 0.81 -3.68
C THR A 31 -5.89 2.24 -3.94
N ASP A 32 -6.70 2.83 -3.05
CA ASP A 32 -7.47 4.07 -3.31
C ASP A 32 -8.59 3.90 -4.35
N TRP A 33 -9.01 2.66 -4.66
CA TRP A 33 -10.18 2.42 -5.53
C TRP A 33 -11.44 3.11 -4.95
N PRO A 34 -12.29 3.79 -5.76
CA PRO A 34 -12.34 3.83 -7.24
C PRO A 34 -11.48 4.91 -7.91
N HIS A 35 -10.41 5.35 -7.25
CA HIS A 35 -9.46 6.38 -7.71
C HIS A 35 -10.14 7.72 -7.97
N PRO A 36 -10.72 8.35 -6.92
CA PRO A 36 -11.33 9.66 -7.07
C PRO A 36 -10.30 10.66 -7.59
N ASN A 37 -10.71 11.52 -8.53
CA ASN A 37 -9.85 12.49 -9.20
C ASN A 37 -8.88 11.94 -10.28
N LYS A 38 -8.90 10.63 -10.58
CA LYS A 38 -8.21 10.04 -11.73
C LYS A 38 -9.18 9.81 -12.90
N TYR A 39 -9.58 10.91 -13.55
CA TYR A 39 -10.63 10.90 -14.58
C TYR A 39 -10.15 10.50 -15.98
N GLU A 40 -8.89 10.76 -16.31
CA GLU A 40 -8.34 10.50 -17.65
C GLU A 40 -7.68 9.12 -17.74
N VAL A 41 -6.97 8.73 -16.68
CA VAL A 41 -6.25 7.47 -16.59
C VAL A 41 -6.52 6.87 -15.21
N ASN A 42 -7.26 5.76 -15.19
CA ASN A 42 -7.55 5.02 -13.98
C ASN A 42 -6.55 3.86 -13.86
N PRO A 43 -5.72 3.81 -12.80
CA PRO A 43 -4.74 2.75 -12.65
C PRO A 43 -5.44 1.39 -12.48
N ASN A 44 -4.83 0.34 -13.03
CA ASN A 44 -5.31 -1.00 -12.77
C ASN A 44 -4.95 -1.40 -11.33
N ASP A 45 -5.93 -1.78 -10.51
CA ASP A 45 -5.70 -2.16 -9.10
C ASP A 45 -4.75 -3.36 -8.95
N GLY A 46 -4.78 -4.30 -9.89
CA GLY A 46 -3.88 -5.46 -9.91
C GLY A 46 -2.42 -5.05 -10.14
N ASP A 47 -2.18 -4.05 -10.99
CA ASP A 47 -0.83 -3.51 -11.18
C ASP A 47 -0.34 -2.80 -9.92
N LEU A 48 -1.20 -2.10 -9.18
CA LEU A 48 -0.85 -1.49 -7.90
C LEU A 48 -0.44 -2.53 -6.85
N VAL A 49 -1.20 -3.63 -6.76
CA VAL A 49 -0.88 -4.75 -5.83
C VAL A 49 0.43 -5.42 -6.23
N ASN A 50 0.63 -5.71 -7.51
CA ASN A 50 1.88 -6.30 -8.02
C ASN A 50 3.07 -5.41 -7.67
N TRP A 51 2.90 -4.11 -7.85
CA TRP A 51 3.95 -3.13 -7.62
C TRP A 51 4.35 -3.01 -6.13
N PHE A 52 3.36 -3.03 -5.23
CA PHE A 52 3.63 -3.15 -3.79
C PHE A 52 4.47 -4.41 -3.48
N GLY A 53 4.16 -5.53 -4.14
CA GLY A 53 4.92 -6.76 -4.03
C GLY A 53 6.39 -6.63 -4.45
N GLU A 54 6.68 -5.88 -5.51
CA GLU A 54 8.06 -5.59 -5.95
C GLU A 54 8.82 -4.70 -4.96
N TRP A 55 8.13 -3.78 -4.27
CA TRP A 55 8.74 -2.86 -3.32
C TRP A 55 9.08 -3.48 -1.97
N ILE A 56 8.16 -4.26 -1.42
CA ILE A 56 8.28 -4.89 -0.11
C ILE A 56 8.38 -6.40 -0.34
N THR A 57 9.59 -6.93 -0.49
CA THR A 57 9.79 -8.34 -0.84
C THR A 57 9.76 -9.30 0.35
N ASP A 58 9.89 -8.77 1.58
CA ASP A 58 9.85 -9.56 2.81
C ASP A 58 8.41 -9.91 3.20
N ASP A 59 8.10 -11.20 3.31
CA ASP A 59 6.74 -11.69 3.57
C ASP A 59 6.23 -11.29 4.96
N THR A 60 7.12 -11.16 5.96
CA THR A 60 6.74 -10.71 7.31
C THR A 60 6.28 -9.26 7.26
N MET A 61 7.05 -8.40 6.58
CA MET A 61 6.74 -6.99 6.38
C MET A 61 5.47 -6.80 5.54
N ARG A 62 5.28 -7.60 4.47
CA ARG A 62 4.03 -7.58 3.68
C ARG A 62 2.82 -7.88 4.56
N LYS A 63 2.91 -8.93 5.38
CA LYS A 63 1.81 -9.30 6.30
C LYS A 63 1.56 -8.20 7.32
N GLN A 64 2.62 -7.61 7.87
CA GLN A 64 2.49 -6.52 8.82
C GLN A 64 1.71 -5.33 8.23
N ILE A 65 2.10 -4.86 7.04
CA ILE A 65 1.50 -3.69 6.38
C ILE A 65 0.08 -3.98 5.86
N MET A 66 -0.16 -5.15 5.26
CA MET A 66 -1.44 -5.44 4.62
C MET A 66 -2.49 -6.04 5.57
N VAL A 67 -2.08 -6.66 6.67
CA VAL A 67 -2.97 -7.43 7.55
C VAL A 67 -2.89 -6.91 8.98
N THR A 68 -1.75 -7.07 9.64
CA THR A 68 -1.64 -6.85 11.10
C THR A 68 -1.94 -5.41 11.49
N ASN A 69 -1.36 -4.42 10.80
CA ASN A 69 -1.58 -3.02 11.12
C ASN A 69 -3.04 -2.62 10.86
N SER A 70 -3.64 -3.13 9.78
CA SER A 70 -5.05 -2.90 9.44
C SER A 70 -5.99 -3.52 10.48
N GLU A 71 -5.74 -4.77 10.89
CA GLU A 71 -6.52 -5.46 11.93
C GLU A 71 -6.53 -4.68 13.24
N LEU A 72 -5.36 -4.20 13.67
CA LEU A 72 -5.20 -3.43 14.90
C LEU A 72 -5.86 -2.05 14.82
N PHE A 73 -5.76 -1.39 13.67
CA PHE A 73 -6.29 -0.03 13.50
C PHE A 73 -7.82 0.00 13.38
N TYR A 74 -8.39 -0.95 12.63
CA TYR A 74 -9.82 -1.02 12.35
C TYR A 74 -10.59 -1.96 13.29
N ASP A 75 -9.90 -2.69 14.17
CA ASP A 75 -10.48 -3.57 15.19
C ASP A 75 -11.38 -4.68 14.61
N PHE A 76 -11.00 -5.25 13.46
CA PHE A 76 -11.73 -6.38 12.85
C PHE A 76 -11.10 -7.75 13.14
N GLY A 77 -9.92 -7.79 13.78
CA GLY A 77 -9.25 -9.04 14.15
C GLY A 77 -9.99 -9.84 15.23
N ASP A 78 -10.76 -9.17 16.09
CA ASP A 78 -11.54 -9.76 17.18
C ASP A 78 -12.97 -10.17 16.76
N TYR A 79 -13.26 -10.23 15.46
CA TYR A 79 -14.57 -10.68 14.96
C TYR A 79 -14.71 -12.20 15.10
N HIS A 80 -14.99 -12.66 16.32
CA HIS A 80 -15.43 -14.02 16.61
C HIS A 80 -16.94 -14.13 16.34
N GLY A 81 -17.30 -14.79 15.23
CA GLY A 81 -18.68 -15.18 14.94
C GLY A 81 -19.22 -16.25 15.89
#